data_AF-A0A183C302-F1
#
_entry.id   AF-A0A183C302-F1
#
_cell.length_a   1.000
_cell.length_b   1.000
_cell.length_c   1.000
_cell.angle_alpha   90.00
_cell.angle_beta   90.00
_cell.angle_gamma   90.00
#
_symmetry.space_group_name_H-M   'P 1'
#
loop_
_entity.id
_entity.type
_entity.pdbx_description
1 polymer ?
#
loop_
_entity_poly.entity_id
_entity_poly.type
_entity_poly.pdbx_seq_one_letter_code
_entity_poly.pdbx_strand_id
1 'polypeptide(L)'
;MPLTKTSSTTPTPTRKARRQRVGAKKCASQPAKPSGSSRSAASPTPPVFSEHVKRNVRFFQQLKAAGRSQHRYRALVAGATSEQLLCLVECALNILRSRVPIQQRHLQHLRRQATNVRQLSRVRSRRAARQLLLRDPSSSSSSVTAATAAEAAAVQSGRGLPPLVGLLASVLLPVLIQRVVGNSDD
;
A
#
# COMPACT_ATOMS: atom_id res chain seq x y z
N MET A 1 31.83 -35.12 26.95
CA MET A 1 32.89 -34.71 26.01
C MET A 1 32.64 -33.26 25.61
N PRO A 2 33.46 -32.30 26.09
CA PRO A 2 33.42 -30.89 25.71
C PRO A 2 34.17 -30.65 24.38
N LEU A 3 34.31 -29.39 23.95
CA LEU A 3 35.06 -28.85 22.77
C LEU A 3 34.15 -28.63 21.53
N THR A 4 34.12 -27.50 20.82
CA THR A 4 34.98 -26.31 20.77
C THR A 4 34.24 -25.16 20.07
N LYS A 5 34.56 -23.93 20.50
CA LYS A 5 34.24 -22.66 19.84
C LYS A 5 34.96 -22.58 18.49
N THR A 6 34.32 -22.03 17.45
CA THR A 6 35.04 -21.27 16.41
C THR A 6 34.22 -20.04 15.99
N SER A 7 34.76 -18.90 16.39
CA SER A 7 34.45 -17.55 15.94
C SER A 7 35.04 -17.30 14.56
N SER A 8 34.24 -16.83 13.60
CA SER A 8 34.76 -16.19 12.39
C SER A 8 34.13 -14.80 12.23
N THR A 9 34.90 -13.82 12.67
CA THR A 9 34.69 -12.38 12.47
C THR A 9 35.20 -12.02 11.09
N THR A 10 34.32 -11.55 10.20
CA THR A 10 34.73 -11.02 8.88
C THR A 10 34.59 -9.49 8.86
N PRO A 11 35.65 -8.74 8.52
CA PRO A 11 35.64 -7.28 8.47
C PRO A 11 35.09 -6.72 7.14
N THR A 12 34.33 -5.63 7.27
CA THR A 12 34.31 -4.34 6.51
C THR A 12 34.50 -4.36 4.98
N PRO A 13 33.72 -3.55 4.22
CA PRO A 13 34.26 -2.22 3.88
C PRO A 13 33.24 -1.07 3.91
N THR A 14 33.63 0.01 4.59
CA THR A 14 33.02 1.33 4.60
C THR A 14 33.46 2.11 3.37
N ARG A 15 32.58 2.24 2.36
CA ARG A 15 32.86 3.06 1.17
C ARG A 15 32.12 4.39 1.26
N LYS A 16 32.80 5.40 1.81
CA LYS A 16 32.41 6.82 1.76
C LYS A 16 32.54 7.34 0.32
N ALA A 17 31.43 7.51 -0.39
CA ALA A 17 31.41 8.21 -1.67
C ALA A 17 30.95 9.66 -1.47
N ARG A 18 31.93 10.54 -1.25
CA ARG A 18 31.84 12.01 -1.25
C ARG A 18 31.61 12.48 -2.69
N ARG A 19 30.37 12.80 -3.07
CA ARG A 19 30.08 13.49 -4.34
C ARG A 19 29.97 14.99 -4.09
N GLN A 20 30.87 15.72 -4.74
CA GLN A 20 30.98 17.17 -4.79
C GLN A 20 29.71 17.82 -5.33
N ARG A 21 29.30 18.89 -4.64
CA ARG A 21 28.34 19.88 -5.12
C ARG A 21 29.06 20.82 -6.10
N VAL A 22 28.65 20.78 -7.36
CA VAL A 22 28.71 21.91 -8.32
C VAL A 22 27.24 22.18 -8.63
N GLY A 23 26.64 23.33 -8.33
CA GLY A 23 27.12 24.65 -8.68
C GLY A 23 26.47 25.06 -10.00
N ALA A 24 25.13 25.18 -10.05
CA ALA A 24 24.40 25.67 -11.22
C ALA A 24 23.52 26.87 -10.84
N LYS A 25 23.79 27.95 -11.56
CA LYS A 25 23.30 29.31 -11.36
C LYS A 25 21.85 29.48 -11.83
N LYS A 26 21.06 30.11 -10.95
CA LYS A 26 20.07 31.17 -11.19
C LYS A 26 19.78 31.54 -12.66
N CYS A 27 18.60 31.14 -13.15
CA CYS A 27 17.83 31.87 -14.16
C CYS A 27 16.40 32.01 -13.63
N ALA A 28 16.08 33.19 -13.11
CA ALA A 28 14.75 33.57 -12.67
C ALA A 28 13.98 34.10 -13.89
N SER A 29 13.11 33.29 -14.47
CA SER A 29 12.04 33.73 -15.36
C SER A 29 10.73 33.48 -14.65
N GLN A 30 10.10 34.56 -14.19
CA GLN A 30 8.78 34.50 -13.54
C GLN A 30 7.71 34.19 -14.61
N PRO A 31 6.98 33.08 -14.51
CA PRO A 31 5.82 32.86 -15.36
C PRO A 31 4.64 33.69 -14.86
N ALA A 32 3.98 34.36 -15.80
CA ALA A 32 2.80 35.19 -15.61
C ALA A 32 1.72 34.48 -14.77
N LYS A 33 1.17 35.20 -13.80
CA LYS A 33 0.02 34.79 -12.96
C LYS A 33 -1.18 34.49 -13.87
N PRO A 34 -1.68 33.23 -13.93
CA PRO A 34 -2.96 32.97 -14.57
C PRO A 34 -4.07 33.59 -13.73
N SER A 35 -4.83 34.50 -14.35
CA SER A 35 -6.01 35.14 -13.81
C SER A 35 -7.04 34.09 -13.37
N GLY A 36 -7.57 34.29 -12.17
CA GLY A 36 -8.39 33.34 -11.44
C GLY A 36 -9.66 32.95 -12.19
N SER A 37 -9.72 31.70 -12.60
CA SER A 37 -11.00 31.02 -12.80
C SER A 37 -11.56 30.73 -11.41
N SER A 38 -12.47 31.59 -10.95
CA SER A 38 -13.28 31.44 -9.75
C SER A 38 -14.19 30.22 -9.89
N ARG A 39 -13.59 29.03 -9.76
CA ARG A 39 -14.35 27.79 -9.59
C ARG A 39 -15.02 27.89 -8.23
N SER A 40 -16.31 28.18 -8.22
CA SER A 40 -17.17 28.10 -7.04
C SER A 40 -16.78 26.88 -6.23
N ALA A 41 -16.31 27.12 -5.01
CA ALA A 41 -15.88 26.09 -4.08
C ALA A 41 -17.10 25.23 -3.74
N ALA A 42 -17.34 24.18 -4.54
CA ALA A 42 -18.31 23.16 -4.24
C ALA A 42 -18.00 22.67 -2.83
N SER A 43 -18.99 22.78 -1.94
CA SER A 43 -18.86 22.34 -0.56
C SER A 43 -18.30 20.91 -0.57
N PRO A 44 -17.28 20.60 0.25
CA PRO A 44 -16.65 19.29 0.24
C PRO A 44 -17.69 18.26 0.65
N THR A 45 -18.27 17.57 -0.33
CA THR A 45 -19.23 16.49 -0.08
C THR A 45 -18.52 15.45 0.78
N PRO A 46 -19.09 15.08 1.93
CA PRO A 46 -18.46 14.10 2.80
C PRO A 46 -18.25 12.80 2.01
N PRO A 47 -17.10 12.13 2.18
CA PRO A 47 -16.85 10.87 1.49
C PRO A 47 -17.89 9.85 1.97
N VAL A 48 -18.82 9.48 1.08
CA VAL A 48 -19.84 8.48 1.37
C VAL A 48 -19.19 7.10 1.24
N PHE A 49 -18.93 6.47 2.39
CA PHE A 49 -18.57 5.06 2.43
C PHE A 49 -19.83 4.22 2.23
N SER A 50 -19.72 3.16 1.43
CA SER A 50 -20.82 2.21 1.26
C SER A 50 -21.15 1.52 2.59
N GLU A 51 -22.41 1.17 2.79
CA GLU A 51 -22.88 0.43 3.98
C GLU A 51 -22.10 -0.87 4.22
N HIS A 52 -21.62 -1.49 3.13
CA HIS A 52 -20.77 -2.68 3.19
C HIS A 52 -19.45 -2.44 3.94
N VAL A 53 -18.85 -1.25 3.79
CA VAL A 53 -17.63 -0.88 4.52
C VAL A 53 -17.90 -0.74 6.01
N LYS A 54 -19.03 -0.12 6.38
CA LYS A 54 -19.45 0.06 7.78
C LYS A 54 -19.70 -1.29 8.47
N ARG A 55 -20.39 -2.22 7.81
CA ARG A 55 -20.66 -3.57 8.35
C ARG A 55 -19.39 -4.40 8.58
N ASN A 56 -18.33 -4.13 7.83
CA ASN A 56 -17.08 -4.90 7.87
C ASN A 56 -15.96 -4.25 8.71
N VAL A 57 -16.27 -3.23 9.53
CA VAL A 57 -15.26 -2.53 10.37
C VAL A 57 -14.50 -3.47 11.29
N ARG A 58 -15.17 -4.47 11.89
CA ARG A 58 -14.53 -5.47 12.76
C ARG A 58 -13.45 -6.26 12.02
N PHE A 59 -13.70 -6.63 10.77
CA PHE A 59 -12.71 -7.32 9.93
C PHE A 59 -11.48 -6.45 9.68
N PHE A 60 -11.67 -5.16 9.37
CA PHE A 60 -10.54 -4.23 9.27
C PHE A 60 -9.78 -4.11 10.59
N GLN A 61 -10.44 -3.98 11.74
CA GLN A 61 -9.77 -3.96 13.04
C GLN A 61 -8.91 -5.23 13.28
N GLN A 62 -9.42 -6.41 12.92
CA GLN A 62 -8.67 -7.67 12.99
C GLN A 62 -7.45 -7.66 12.07
N LEU A 63 -7.59 -7.18 10.83
CA LEU A 63 -6.46 -7.00 9.91
C LEU A 63 -5.41 -6.03 10.48
N LYS A 64 -5.81 -4.98 11.20
CA LYS A 64 -4.88 -4.07 11.90
C LYS A 64 -4.04 -4.83 12.90
N ALA A 65 -4.72 -5.56 13.77
CA ALA A 65 -4.11 -6.29 14.87
C ALA A 65 -3.18 -7.39 14.35
N ALA A 66 -3.53 -7.98 13.20
CA ALA A 66 -2.72 -8.97 12.53
C ALA A 66 -1.54 -8.40 11.73
N GLY A 67 -1.47 -7.09 11.48
CA GLY A 67 -0.41 -6.48 10.65
C GLY A 67 1.02 -6.74 11.12
N ARG A 68 1.22 -7.11 12.40
CA ARG A 68 2.53 -7.52 12.95
C ARG A 68 2.89 -8.99 12.67
N SER A 69 1.91 -9.86 12.42
CA SER A 69 2.11 -11.31 12.26
C SER A 69 1.61 -11.79 10.89
N GLN A 70 2.55 -12.23 10.05
CA GLN A 70 2.25 -12.76 8.71
C GLN A 70 1.27 -13.92 8.74
N HIS A 71 1.52 -14.87 9.63
CA HIS A 71 0.73 -16.08 9.74
C HIS A 71 -0.71 -15.74 10.12
N ARG A 72 -0.90 -14.88 11.14
CA ARG A 72 -2.23 -14.44 11.59
C ARG A 72 -2.97 -13.69 10.49
N TYR A 73 -2.27 -12.82 9.76
CA TYR A 73 -2.85 -12.08 8.66
C TYR A 73 -3.30 -13.01 7.51
N ARG A 74 -2.42 -13.93 7.08
CA ARG A 74 -2.74 -14.93 6.04
C ARG A 74 -3.93 -15.79 6.46
N ALA A 75 -4.00 -16.21 7.71
CA ALA A 75 -5.14 -16.94 8.26
C ALA A 75 -6.44 -16.12 8.20
N LEU A 76 -6.41 -14.83 8.56
CA LEU A 76 -7.59 -13.96 8.45
C LEU A 76 -8.07 -13.81 7.00
N VAL A 77 -7.15 -13.58 6.04
CA VAL A 77 -7.53 -13.47 4.62
C VAL A 77 -7.99 -14.80 4.04
N ALA A 78 -7.38 -15.91 4.46
CA ALA A 78 -7.82 -17.25 4.08
C ALA A 78 -9.23 -17.58 4.64
N GLY A 79 -9.58 -17.04 5.82
CA GLY A 79 -10.91 -17.16 6.42
C GLY A 79 -11.94 -16.18 5.89
N ALA A 80 -11.52 -15.03 5.34
CA ALA A 80 -12.39 -13.91 5.00
C ALA A 80 -13.56 -14.28 4.07
N THR A 81 -14.74 -13.72 4.31
CA THR A 81 -15.92 -13.86 3.44
C THR A 81 -15.71 -13.16 2.10
N SER A 82 -16.51 -13.50 1.09
CA SER A 82 -16.45 -12.81 -0.22
C SER A 82 -16.70 -11.30 -0.06
N GLU A 83 -17.66 -10.93 0.79
CA GLU A 83 -18.01 -9.53 1.07
C GLU A 83 -16.84 -8.76 1.69
N GLN A 84 -16.14 -9.37 2.66
CA GLN A 84 -14.96 -8.78 3.29
C GLN A 84 -13.83 -8.51 2.29
N LEU A 85 -13.61 -9.45 1.37
CA LEU A 85 -12.59 -9.31 0.32
C LEU A 85 -12.98 -8.23 -0.70
N LEU A 86 -14.24 -8.21 -1.14
CA LEU A 86 -14.75 -7.18 -2.05
C LEU A 86 -14.67 -5.80 -1.42
N CYS A 87 -15.01 -5.68 -0.14
CA CYS A 87 -14.93 -4.44 0.62
C CYS A 87 -13.48 -3.91 0.68
N LEU A 88 -12.50 -4.79 0.92
CA LEU A 88 -11.09 -4.43 0.91
C LEU A 88 -10.62 -3.90 -0.47
N VAL A 89 -11.08 -4.51 -1.55
CA VAL A 89 -10.78 -4.06 -2.93
C VAL A 89 -11.49 -2.75 -3.27
N GLU A 90 -12.75 -2.60 -2.86
CA GLU A 90 -13.53 -1.37 -3.04
C GLU A 90 -12.85 -0.18 -2.37
N CYS A 91 -12.41 -0.34 -1.12
CA CYS A 91 -11.70 0.72 -0.42
C CYS A 91 -10.38 1.07 -1.12
N ALA A 92 -9.62 0.08 -1.61
CA ALA A 92 -8.40 0.31 -2.38
C ALA A 92 -8.68 1.13 -3.66
N LEU A 93 -9.75 0.80 -4.38
CA LEU A 93 -10.16 1.51 -5.59
C LEU A 93 -10.64 2.93 -5.30
N ASN A 94 -11.38 3.15 -4.21
CA ASN A 94 -11.84 4.48 -3.80
C ASN A 94 -10.66 5.40 -3.47
N ILE A 95 -9.62 4.87 -2.82
CA ILE A 95 -8.36 5.61 -2.61
C ILE A 95 -7.67 5.91 -3.94
N LEU A 96 -7.52 4.93 -4.83
CA LEU A 96 -6.88 5.13 -6.13
C LEU A 96 -7.61 6.15 -7.01
N ARG A 97 -8.93 6.29 -6.83
CA ARG A 97 -9.78 7.29 -7.49
C ARG A 97 -9.80 8.65 -6.78
N SER A 98 -8.99 8.83 -5.73
CA SER A 98 -8.93 10.04 -4.92
C SER A 98 -10.27 10.43 -4.27
N ARG A 99 -11.18 9.47 -4.06
CA ARG A 99 -12.46 9.71 -3.35
C ARG A 99 -12.27 9.76 -1.84
N VAL A 100 -11.16 9.24 -1.35
CA VAL A 100 -10.77 9.25 0.05
C VAL A 100 -9.43 10.00 0.15
N PRO A 101 -9.37 11.12 0.90
CA PRO A 101 -8.14 11.86 1.07
C PRO A 101 -7.15 11.04 1.90
N ILE A 102 -5.96 10.80 1.35
CA ILE A 102 -4.87 10.10 2.03
C ILE A 102 -3.55 10.84 1.82
N GLN A 103 -2.55 10.56 2.67
CA GLN A 103 -1.22 11.11 2.50
C GLN A 103 -0.61 10.71 1.14
N GLN A 104 0.04 11.67 0.47
CA GLN A 104 0.59 11.46 -0.88
C GLN A 104 1.61 10.31 -0.94
N ARG A 105 2.38 10.10 0.14
CA ARG A 105 3.34 8.97 0.24
C ARG A 105 2.62 7.63 0.14
N HIS A 106 1.55 7.45 0.91
CA HIS A 106 0.72 6.25 0.89
C HIS A 106 0.04 6.04 -0.48
N LEU A 107 -0.43 7.13 -1.09
CA LEU A 107 -1.03 7.09 -2.42
C LEU A 107 -0.01 6.65 -3.48
N GLN A 108 1.22 7.15 -3.43
CA GLN A 108 2.29 6.72 -4.33
C GLN A 108 2.61 5.24 -4.17
N HIS A 109 2.68 4.73 -2.93
CA HIS A 109 2.84 3.29 -2.71
C HIS A 109 1.68 2.49 -3.31
N LEU A 110 0.43 2.90 -3.07
CA LEU A 110 -0.74 2.22 -3.62
C LEU A 110 -0.77 2.26 -5.15
N ARG A 111 -0.36 3.38 -5.75
CA ARG A 111 -0.27 3.54 -7.21
C ARG A 111 0.69 2.54 -7.86
N ARG A 112 1.83 2.24 -7.22
CA ARG A 112 2.77 1.20 -7.68
C ARG A 112 2.12 -0.19 -7.72
N GLN A 113 1.09 -0.40 -6.90
CA GLN A 113 0.34 -1.65 -6.81
C GLN A 113 -1.02 -1.58 -7.55
N ALA A 114 -1.31 -0.50 -8.26
CA ALA A 114 -2.63 -0.26 -8.85
C ALA A 114 -3.02 -1.35 -9.87
N THR A 115 -2.08 -1.90 -10.62
CA THR A 115 -2.33 -3.00 -11.56
C THR A 115 -2.88 -4.22 -10.83
N ASN A 116 -2.25 -4.62 -9.72
CA ASN A 116 -2.69 -5.75 -8.91
C ASN A 116 -4.08 -5.49 -8.27
N VAL A 117 -4.32 -4.28 -7.79
CA VAL A 117 -5.65 -3.88 -7.27
C VAL A 117 -6.72 -3.95 -8.37
N ARG A 118 -6.42 -3.47 -9.58
CA ARG A 118 -7.33 -3.56 -10.72
C ARG A 118 -7.57 -5.01 -11.13
N GLN A 119 -6.56 -5.86 -11.13
CA GLN A 119 -6.72 -7.30 -11.37
C GLN A 119 -7.64 -7.93 -10.33
N LEU A 120 -7.41 -7.67 -9.04
CA LEU A 120 -8.27 -8.14 -7.95
C LEU A 120 -9.72 -7.70 -8.13
N SER A 121 -9.97 -6.47 -8.58
CA SER A 121 -11.33 -5.98 -8.84
C SER A 121 -12.07 -6.67 -9.99
N ARG A 122 -11.34 -7.29 -10.92
CA ARG A 122 -11.92 -8.05 -12.04
C ARG A 122 -12.23 -9.50 -11.65
N VAL A 123 -11.63 -9.98 -10.56
CA VAL A 123 -11.83 -11.36 -10.12
C VAL A 123 -13.21 -11.51 -9.48
N ARG A 124 -14.06 -12.33 -10.11
CA ARG A 124 -15.41 -12.66 -9.61
C ARG A 124 -15.44 -13.83 -8.63
N SER A 125 -14.37 -14.64 -8.57
CA SER A 125 -14.30 -15.82 -7.70
C SER A 125 -13.55 -15.56 -6.41
N ARG A 126 -14.17 -15.91 -5.27
CA ARG A 126 -13.55 -15.84 -3.93
C ARG A 126 -12.21 -16.58 -3.87
N ARG A 127 -12.14 -17.77 -4.50
CA ARG A 127 -10.93 -18.60 -4.51
C ARG A 127 -9.79 -17.90 -5.24
N ALA A 128 -10.07 -17.32 -6.41
CA ALA A 128 -9.08 -16.60 -7.19
C ALA A 128 -8.64 -15.29 -6.50
N ALA A 129 -9.55 -14.57 -5.85
CA ALA A 129 -9.20 -13.35 -5.11
C ALA A 129 -8.26 -13.66 -3.94
N ARG A 130 -8.54 -14.73 -3.19
CA ARG A 130 -7.64 -15.24 -2.14
C ARG A 130 -6.30 -15.65 -2.68
N GLN A 131 -6.27 -16.37 -3.80
CA GLN A 131 -5.03 -16.76 -4.44
C GLN A 131 -4.21 -15.51 -4.81
N LEU A 132 -4.79 -14.50 -5.43
CA LEU A 132 -4.08 -13.26 -5.77
C LEU A 132 -3.58 -12.48 -4.53
N LEU A 133 -4.35 -12.46 -3.44
CA LEU A 133 -3.95 -11.79 -2.20
C LEU A 133 -2.85 -12.54 -1.44
N LEU A 134 -2.90 -13.87 -1.45
CA LEU A 134 -1.94 -14.74 -0.76
C LEU A 134 -0.74 -15.11 -1.63
N ARG A 135 -0.77 -14.77 -2.92
CA ARG A 135 0.29 -15.06 -3.88
C ARG A 135 1.54 -14.31 -3.48
N ASP A 136 2.59 -15.07 -3.19
CA ASP A 136 3.90 -14.50 -2.94
C ASP A 136 4.43 -13.86 -4.24
N PRO A 137 4.88 -12.59 -4.19
CA PRO A 137 5.41 -11.93 -5.39
C PRO A 137 6.65 -12.65 -5.95
N SER A 138 7.37 -13.38 -5.10
CA SER A 138 8.57 -14.15 -5.47
C SER A 138 8.29 -15.38 -6.34
N SER A 139 7.09 -15.96 -6.28
CA SER A 139 6.72 -17.12 -7.12
C SER A 139 6.13 -16.73 -8.48
N SER A 140 6.02 -15.42 -8.74
CA SER A 140 5.33 -14.85 -9.90
C SER A 140 6.25 -14.42 -11.04
N SER A 141 7.55 -14.69 -10.91
CA SER A 141 8.63 -14.16 -11.74
C SER A 141 8.85 -14.87 -13.08
N SER A 142 7.92 -15.69 -13.57
CA SER A 142 8.16 -16.53 -14.76
C SER A 142 7.56 -16.04 -16.09
N SER A 143 6.83 -14.93 -16.18
CA SER A 143 6.26 -14.53 -17.51
C SER A 143 5.85 -13.07 -17.73
N VAL A 144 6.31 -12.11 -16.92
CA VAL A 144 6.10 -10.68 -17.23
C VAL A 144 7.40 -10.11 -17.77
N THR A 145 7.36 -9.68 -19.03
CA THR A 145 8.43 -9.06 -19.82
C THR A 145 9.38 -8.20 -19.00
N ALA A 146 10.68 -8.54 -19.05
CA ALA A 146 11.77 -7.99 -18.25
C ALA A 146 11.96 -6.47 -18.33
N ALA A 147 11.36 -5.79 -19.31
CA ALA A 147 11.60 -4.36 -19.58
C ALA A 147 11.01 -3.41 -18.52
N THR A 148 10.01 -3.81 -17.73
CA THR A 148 9.39 -2.95 -16.70
C THR A 148 9.68 -3.40 -15.25
N ALA A 149 10.45 -4.48 -15.05
CA ALA A 149 10.74 -5.04 -13.73
C ALA A 149 11.91 -4.36 -13.00
N ALA A 150 12.82 -3.72 -13.73
CA ALA A 150 14.04 -3.12 -13.18
C ALA A 150 13.79 -1.93 -12.25
N GLU A 151 12.71 -1.16 -12.45
CA GLU A 151 12.38 -0.02 -11.59
C GLU A 151 11.58 -0.44 -10.33
N ALA A 152 10.98 -1.64 -10.32
CA ALA A 152 10.15 -2.13 -9.22
C ALA A 152 10.93 -2.97 -8.18
N ALA A 153 12.15 -3.40 -8.51
CA ALA A 153 12.96 -4.30 -7.67
C ALA A 153 13.67 -3.59 -6.50
N ALA A 154 13.88 -2.28 -6.56
CA ALA A 154 14.70 -1.54 -5.59
C ALA A 154 14.05 -1.29 -4.21
N VAL A 155 12.83 -1.78 -3.95
CA VAL A 155 12.11 -1.53 -2.67
C VAL A 155 11.78 -2.83 -1.91
N GLN A 156 12.25 -4.00 -2.36
CA GLN A 156 11.88 -5.29 -1.76
C GLN A 156 12.90 -5.87 -0.76
N SER A 157 13.65 -5.02 -0.06
CA SER A 157 14.57 -5.46 0.99
C SER A 157 13.98 -5.19 2.37
N GLY A 158 12.99 -5.99 2.76
CA GLY A 158 12.39 -5.95 4.10
C GLY A 158 11.38 -7.07 4.28
N ARG A 159 11.81 -8.15 4.96
CA ARG A 159 11.02 -9.35 5.30
C ARG A 159 9.61 -8.98 5.77
N GLY A 160 8.58 -9.58 5.17
CA GLY A 160 7.28 -9.64 5.84
C GLY A 160 6.06 -9.92 4.99
N LEU A 161 5.46 -8.89 4.40
CA LEU A 161 4.09 -8.93 3.86
C LEU A 161 4.08 -8.96 2.33
N PRO A 162 3.08 -9.63 1.70
CA PRO A 162 2.77 -9.34 0.32
C PRO A 162 2.58 -7.82 0.20
N PRO A 163 3.28 -7.15 -0.74
CA PRO A 163 3.40 -5.70 -0.75
C PRO A 163 2.06 -4.99 -0.87
N LEU A 164 1.09 -5.60 -1.55
CA LEU A 164 -0.26 -5.07 -1.67
C LEU A 164 -1.02 -5.14 -0.33
N VAL A 165 -0.84 -6.23 0.38
CA VAL A 165 -1.63 -6.61 1.54
C VAL A 165 -1.22 -5.83 2.79
N GLY A 166 0.09 -5.74 3.04
CA GLY A 166 0.63 -4.92 4.12
C GLY A 166 0.38 -3.43 3.89
N LEU A 167 0.35 -3.01 2.63
CA LEU A 167 0.07 -1.64 2.23
C LEU A 167 -1.41 -1.29 2.37
N LEU A 168 -2.31 -2.18 1.96
CA LEU A 168 -3.72 -2.01 2.22
C LEU A 168 -3.95 -1.92 3.73
N ALA A 169 -3.30 -2.76 4.53
CA ALA A 169 -3.41 -2.68 5.97
C ALA A 169 -2.86 -1.35 6.56
N SER A 170 -1.69 -0.90 6.11
CA SER A 170 -1.06 0.31 6.66
C SER A 170 -1.73 1.61 6.20
N VAL A 171 -2.29 1.63 4.98
CA VAL A 171 -2.89 2.82 4.37
C VAL A 171 -4.39 2.91 4.65
N LEU A 172 -5.14 1.80 4.49
CA LEU A 172 -6.60 1.85 4.64
C LEU A 172 -7.01 2.05 6.09
N LEU A 173 -6.35 1.40 7.04
CA LEU A 173 -6.88 1.33 8.39
C LEU A 173 -6.82 2.63 9.17
N PRO A 174 -5.74 3.43 9.13
CA PRO A 174 -5.75 4.73 9.79
C PRO A 174 -6.87 5.62 9.26
N VAL A 175 -7.10 5.57 7.95
CA VAL A 175 -8.07 6.41 7.25
C VAL A 175 -9.50 5.97 7.51
N LEU A 176 -9.77 4.67 7.42
CA LEU A 176 -11.09 4.10 7.73
C LEU A 176 -11.44 4.24 9.21
N ILE A 177 -10.49 4.03 10.12
CA ILE A 177 -10.75 4.18 11.56
C ILE A 177 -11.03 5.64 11.89
N GLN A 178 -10.22 6.58 11.41
CA GLN A 178 -10.46 8.01 11.66
C GLN A 178 -11.84 8.45 11.16
N ARG A 179 -12.30 7.93 10.02
CA ARG A 179 -13.56 8.36 9.39
C ARG A 179 -14.79 7.63 9.88
N VAL A 180 -14.67 6.34 10.18
CA VAL A 180 -15.83 5.55 10.63
C VAL A 180 -16.03 5.72 12.13
N VAL A 181 -14.95 5.69 12.92
CA VAL A 181 -15.05 5.88 14.37
C VAL A 181 -15.35 7.34 14.70
N GLY A 182 -14.69 8.29 14.03
CA GLY A 182 -14.91 9.72 14.28
C GLY A 182 -16.31 10.25 13.90
N ASN A 183 -17.12 9.47 13.18
CA ASN A 183 -18.50 9.82 12.83
C ASN A 183 -19.54 9.10 13.72
N SER A 184 -19.11 8.30 14.71
CA SER A 184 -20.03 7.54 15.59
C SER A 184 -20.33 8.25 16.91
N ASP A 185 -19.71 9.41 17.16
CA ASP A 185 -19.79 10.18 18.41
C ASP A 185 -20.62 11.49 18.26
N ASP A 186 -21.28 11.70 17.13
CA ASP A 186 -22.29 12.77 16.88
C ASP A 186 -23.69 12.16 16.78
#